data_AF-A0A221K5P6-F1
#
_entry.id   AF-A0A221K5P6-F1
#
_cell.length_a   1.000
_cell.length_b   1.000
_cell.length_c   1.000
_cell.angle_alpha   90.00
_cell.angle_beta   90.00
_cell.angle_gamma   90.00
#
_symmetry.space_group_name_H-M   'P 1'
#
loop_
_entity.id
_entity.type
_entity.pdbx_description
1 polymer ?
#
loop_
_entity_poly.entity_id
_entity_poly.type
_entity_poly.pdbx_seq_one_letter_code
_entity_poly.pdbx_strand_id
1 'polypeptide(L)'
;MPLQNGRYQGPLYRALNPAYAREPLSGRGAGLYGGRFNTKGTPTLYTALDPATALRESNQVGNLQPTVLVSYHGDLGQIFDTRDAAALASYNMTGQMLENPDWRAAMLDGRPVPTQTFANALIRDGFAGLLVRSFAKGTTSDNLNLVLWHWINGDCTLQVIDDENRLGRM
;
A
#
# COMPACT_ATOMS: atom_id res chain seq x y z
N MET A 1 9.23 -5.48 15.85
CA MET A 1 7.96 -5.28 15.11
C MET A 1 8.05 -3.94 14.39
N PRO A 2 7.55 -3.80 13.15
CA PRO A 2 7.65 -2.57 12.38
C PRO A 2 6.78 -1.42 12.92
N LEU A 3 5.80 -1.72 13.79
CA LEU A 3 4.95 -0.72 14.42
C LEU A 3 5.27 -0.59 15.91
N GLN A 4 5.21 0.64 16.40
CA GLN A 4 5.25 0.97 17.83
C GLN A 4 3.99 1.77 18.15
N ASN A 5 3.10 1.22 18.98
CA ASN A 5 1.81 1.84 19.35
C ASN A 5 0.98 2.29 18.13
N GLY A 6 0.93 1.46 17.08
CA GLY A 6 0.21 1.79 15.84
C GLY A 6 0.90 2.82 14.95
N ARG A 7 2.13 3.26 15.28
CA ARG A 7 2.91 4.18 14.46
C ARG A 7 4.03 3.44 13.74
N TYR A 8 4.25 3.77 12.48
CA TYR A 8 5.36 3.32 11.65
C TYR A 8 6.38 4.45 11.51
N GLN A 9 7.66 4.14 11.78
CA GLN A 9 8.78 5.04 11.52
C GLN A 9 9.88 4.28 10.81
N GLY A 10 10.20 4.67 9.57
CA GLY A 10 11.22 3.97 8.81
C GLY A 10 11.17 4.17 7.30
N PRO A 11 12.05 3.49 6.56
CA PRO A 11 12.10 3.56 5.12
C PRO A 11 10.91 2.85 4.48
N LEU A 12 10.41 3.38 3.36
CA LEU A 12 9.42 2.73 2.51
C LEU A 12 9.87 2.79 1.06
N TYR A 13 9.38 1.84 0.26
CA TYR A 13 9.77 1.70 -1.14
C TYR A 13 8.54 1.57 -2.02
N ARG A 14 8.57 2.21 -3.18
CA ARG A 14 7.51 2.12 -4.18
C ARG A 14 8.11 1.95 -5.57
N ALA A 15 7.62 0.94 -6.28
CA ALA A 15 7.89 0.76 -7.69
C ALA A 15 6.87 1.57 -8.51
N LEU A 16 7.36 2.47 -9.35
CA LEU A 16 6.56 3.35 -10.20
C LEU A 16 6.79 3.05 -11.68
N ASN A 17 5.74 3.19 -12.47
CA ASN A 17 5.92 3.39 -13.91
C ASN A 17 6.66 4.73 -14.13
N PRO A 18 7.72 4.76 -14.96
CA PRO A 18 8.48 5.99 -15.25
C PRO A 18 7.63 7.21 -15.61
N ALA A 19 6.47 7.00 -16.25
CA ALA A 19 5.53 8.07 -16.58
C ALA A 19 5.02 8.87 -15.37
N TYR A 20 5.09 8.31 -14.16
CA TYR A 20 4.65 8.94 -12.91
C TYR A 20 5.81 9.26 -11.96
N ALA A 21 7.06 9.13 -12.40
CA ALA A 21 8.24 9.34 -11.56
C ALA A 21 8.32 10.76 -10.98
N ARG A 22 7.80 11.76 -11.71
CA ARG A 22 7.73 13.17 -11.28
C ARG A 22 6.65 13.46 -10.23
N GLU A 23 5.73 12.52 -9.97
CA GLU A 23 4.68 12.65 -8.96
C GLU A 23 4.73 11.49 -7.95
N PRO A 24 5.87 11.27 -7.26
CA PRO A 24 6.11 10.06 -6.47
C PRO A 24 5.16 9.88 -5.27
N LEU A 25 4.57 10.98 -4.80
CA LEU A 25 3.60 11.00 -3.68
C LEU A 25 2.14 10.93 -4.17
N SER A 26 1.90 10.81 -5.48
CA SER A 26 0.56 10.75 -6.04
C SER A 26 -0.06 9.37 -5.87
N GLY A 27 -1.25 9.35 -5.24
CA GLY A 27 -2.14 8.19 -5.15
C GLY A 27 -3.18 8.12 -6.26
N ARG A 28 -3.09 9.00 -7.28
CA ARG A 28 -4.12 9.19 -8.30
C ARG A 28 -4.41 7.94 -9.12
N GLY A 29 -3.38 7.16 -9.48
CA GLY A 29 -3.55 5.92 -10.22
C GLY A 29 -4.45 4.92 -9.49
N ALA A 30 -4.19 4.69 -8.20
CA ALA A 30 -5.03 3.84 -7.37
C ALA A 30 -6.44 4.43 -7.22
N GLY A 31 -6.58 5.75 -7.10
CA GLY A 31 -7.89 6.41 -7.04
C GLY A 31 -8.71 6.22 -8.32
N LEU A 32 -8.09 6.25 -9.51
CA LEU A 32 -8.81 6.09 -10.78
C LEU A 32 -9.28 4.65 -11.02
N TYR A 33 -8.40 3.67 -10.75
CA TYR A 33 -8.67 2.27 -11.10
C TYR A 33 -9.19 1.44 -9.94
N GLY A 34 -9.02 1.91 -8.70
CA GLY A 34 -9.17 1.12 -7.48
C GLY A 34 -8.07 0.06 -7.35
N GLY A 35 -8.09 -0.66 -6.23
CA GLY A 35 -7.12 -1.70 -5.92
C GLY A 35 -7.65 -2.68 -4.88
N ARG A 36 -6.79 -3.58 -4.39
CA ARG A 36 -7.19 -4.54 -3.36
C ARG A 36 -7.72 -3.84 -2.11
N PHE A 37 -7.09 -2.75 -1.69
CA PHE A 37 -7.36 -2.05 -0.44
C PHE A 37 -7.86 -0.62 -0.64
N ASN A 38 -8.45 -0.31 -1.80
CA ASN A 38 -9.08 0.98 -2.04
C ASN A 38 -10.15 0.89 -3.13
N THR A 39 -11.27 1.58 -2.91
CA THR A 39 -12.30 1.80 -3.92
C THR A 39 -11.84 2.83 -4.94
N LYS A 40 -12.49 2.85 -6.12
CA LYS A 40 -12.38 3.99 -7.04
C LYS A 40 -12.82 5.27 -6.35
N GLY A 41 -12.11 6.36 -6.60
CA GLY A 41 -12.28 7.65 -5.94
C GLY A 41 -11.41 7.83 -4.70
N THR A 42 -10.78 6.77 -4.18
CA THR A 42 -9.92 6.83 -2.98
C THR A 42 -8.45 6.80 -3.38
N PRO A 43 -7.71 7.92 -3.30
CA PRO A 43 -6.27 7.94 -3.53
C PRO A 43 -5.56 7.00 -2.55
N THR A 44 -4.58 6.24 -3.03
CA THR A 44 -3.88 5.26 -2.19
C THR A 44 -2.45 5.07 -2.65
N LEU A 45 -1.52 4.98 -1.71
CA LEU A 45 -0.14 4.57 -1.96
C LEU A 45 0.06 3.12 -1.52
N TYR A 46 0.54 2.29 -2.44
CA TYR A 46 1.03 0.95 -2.14
C TYR A 46 2.54 1.03 -2.03
N THR A 47 3.06 0.77 -0.85
CA THR A 47 4.50 0.77 -0.56
C THR A 47 4.91 -0.54 0.10
N ALA A 48 6.21 -0.84 0.10
CA ALA A 48 6.78 -1.98 0.79
C ALA A 48 7.85 -1.52 1.81
N LEU A 49 8.05 -2.33 2.84
CA LEU A 49 9.12 -2.11 3.83
C LEU A 49 10.50 -2.56 3.32
N ASP A 50 10.54 -3.29 2.20
CA ASP A 50 11.75 -3.81 1.58
C ASP A 50 11.77 -3.51 0.05
N PRO A 51 12.90 -3.05 -0.53
CA PRO A 51 13.00 -2.69 -1.94
C PRO A 51 12.65 -3.84 -2.89
N ALA A 52 13.11 -5.05 -2.56
CA ALA A 52 12.89 -6.22 -3.41
C ALA A 52 11.41 -6.63 -3.41
N THR A 53 10.70 -6.42 -2.30
CA THR A 53 9.25 -6.63 -2.19
C THR A 53 8.48 -5.66 -3.08
N ALA A 54 8.83 -4.37 -3.08
CA ALA A 54 8.21 -3.39 -3.98
C ALA A 54 8.36 -3.77 -5.46
N LEU A 55 9.55 -4.26 -5.86
CA LEU A 55 9.79 -4.72 -7.22
C LEU A 55 8.98 -5.99 -7.55
N ARG A 56 8.92 -6.97 -6.64
CA ARG A 56 8.09 -8.18 -6.82
C ARG A 56 6.61 -7.84 -7.01
N GLU A 57 6.08 -6.91 -6.24
CA GLU A 57 4.68 -6.46 -6.34
C GLU A 57 4.38 -5.75 -7.67
N SER A 58 5.35 -5.05 -8.26
CA SER A 58 5.19 -4.44 -9.59
C SER A 58 5.17 -5.47 -10.73
N ASN A 59 5.70 -6.68 -10.50
CA ASN A 59 5.85 -7.71 -11.51
C ASN A 59 4.84 -8.86 -11.35
N GLN A 60 3.54 -8.54 -11.43
CA GLN A 60 2.50 -9.56 -11.22
C GLN A 60 2.33 -10.52 -12.40
N VAL A 61 2.57 -10.07 -13.64
CA VAL A 61 2.38 -10.87 -14.86
C VAL A 61 3.41 -10.48 -15.92
N GLY A 62 4.06 -11.48 -16.53
CA GLY A 62 4.99 -11.29 -17.63
C GLY A 62 6.39 -10.84 -17.19
N ASN A 63 7.08 -10.12 -18.08
CA ASN A 63 8.40 -9.56 -17.80
C ASN A 63 8.27 -8.24 -17.05
N LEU A 64 9.20 -7.99 -16.12
CA LEU A 64 9.31 -6.70 -15.44
C LEU A 64 9.49 -5.60 -16.49
N GLN A 65 8.56 -4.65 -16.51
CA GLN A 65 8.61 -3.48 -17.38
C GLN A 65 9.56 -2.43 -16.79
N PRO A 66 10.02 -1.43 -17.58
CA PRO A 66 10.79 -0.32 -17.04
C PRO A 66 10.11 0.27 -15.81
N THR A 67 10.85 0.32 -14.71
CA THR A 67 10.33 0.64 -13.37
C THR A 67 11.31 1.57 -12.66
N VAL A 68 10.78 2.62 -12.05
CA VAL A 68 11.54 3.50 -11.17
C VAL A 68 11.24 3.08 -9.73
N LEU A 69 12.28 2.67 -9.00
CA LEU A 69 12.15 2.39 -7.57
C LEU A 69 12.43 3.67 -6.79
N VAL A 70 11.44 4.12 -6.01
CA VAL A 70 11.54 5.33 -5.18
C VAL A 70 11.59 4.93 -3.71
N SER A 71 12.48 5.58 -2.97
CA SER A 71 12.62 5.43 -1.52
C SER A 71 11.99 6.62 -0.80
N TYR A 72 11.41 6.35 0.36
CA TYR A 72 10.75 7.34 1.19
C TYR A 72 11.17 7.18 2.65
N HIS A 73 11.09 8.26 3.41
CA HIS A 73 11.07 8.23 4.86
C HIS A 73 9.63 8.44 5.34
N GLY A 74 9.09 7.48 6.10
CA GLY A 74 7.74 7.55 6.65
C GLY A 74 7.78 7.73 8.16
N ASP A 75 6.97 8.68 8.64
CA ASP A 75 6.51 8.77 10.02
C ASP A 75 4.98 8.83 10.00
N LEU A 76 4.33 7.69 10.21
CA LEU A 76 2.94 7.44 9.79
C LEU A 76 2.15 6.77 10.90
N GLY A 77 0.92 7.24 11.14
CA GLY A 77 0.02 6.65 12.14
C GLY A 77 -1.34 7.34 12.17
N GLN A 78 -2.40 6.66 12.59
CA GLN A 78 -2.42 5.28 13.09
C GLN A 78 -2.45 4.25 11.95
N ILE A 79 -1.63 3.20 12.04
CA ILE A 79 -1.55 2.09 11.08
C ILE A 79 -2.21 0.85 11.68
N PHE A 80 -3.12 0.26 10.92
CA PHE A 80 -3.76 -0.99 11.28
C PHE A 80 -2.84 -2.18 11.00
N ASP A 81 -2.57 -3.05 11.99
CA ASP A 81 -1.73 -4.24 11.82
C ASP A 81 -2.59 -5.46 11.47
N THR A 82 -2.57 -5.91 10.20
CA THR A 82 -3.37 -7.06 9.80
C THR A 82 -2.82 -8.40 10.31
N ARG A 83 -1.71 -8.41 11.06
CA ARG A 83 -1.18 -9.63 11.67
C ARG A 83 -1.87 -9.92 13.00
N ASP A 84 -2.56 -8.94 13.57
CA ASP A 84 -3.44 -9.14 14.72
C ASP A 84 -4.78 -9.73 14.24
N ALA A 85 -4.94 -11.05 14.44
CA ALA A 85 -6.15 -11.76 14.06
C ALA A 85 -7.39 -11.33 14.84
N ALA A 86 -7.24 -10.89 16.09
CA ALA A 86 -8.36 -10.40 16.90
C ALA A 86 -8.83 -9.03 16.41
N ALA A 87 -7.88 -8.14 16.11
CA ALA A 87 -8.20 -6.85 15.48
C ALA A 87 -8.84 -7.04 14.10
N LEU A 88 -8.38 -7.98 13.27
CA LEU A 88 -9.05 -8.28 12.00
C LEU A 88 -10.49 -8.76 12.20
N ALA A 89 -10.71 -9.64 13.18
CA ALA A 89 -12.02 -10.19 13.46
C ALA A 89 -13.03 -9.10 13.90
N SER A 90 -12.59 -8.03 14.59
CA SER A 90 -13.47 -6.92 14.94
C SER A 90 -14.00 -6.15 13.72
N TYR A 91 -13.35 -6.30 12.57
CA TYR A 91 -13.78 -5.76 11.28
C TYR A 91 -14.44 -6.81 10.37
N ASN A 92 -14.77 -7.99 10.90
CA ASN A 92 -15.27 -9.14 10.12
C ASN A 92 -14.33 -9.53 8.97
N MET A 93 -13.02 -9.37 9.19
CA MET A 93 -11.98 -9.73 8.23
C MET A 93 -11.15 -10.90 8.76
N THR A 94 -10.60 -11.70 7.85
CA THR A 94 -9.69 -12.81 8.18
C THR A 94 -8.45 -12.76 7.31
N GLY A 95 -7.38 -13.42 7.75
CA GLY A 95 -6.16 -13.56 6.93
C GLY A 95 -6.48 -14.13 5.54
N GLN A 96 -7.29 -15.18 5.46
CA GLN A 96 -7.70 -15.81 4.19
C GLN A 96 -8.39 -14.84 3.23
N MET A 97 -9.23 -13.95 3.75
CA MET A 97 -9.90 -12.93 2.93
C MET A 97 -8.93 -11.87 2.40
N LEU A 98 -7.89 -11.52 3.16
CA LEU A 98 -6.82 -10.63 2.69
C LEU A 98 -6.02 -11.25 1.54
N GLU A 99 -5.81 -12.57 1.57
CA GLU A 99 -5.00 -13.29 0.56
C GLU A 99 -5.76 -13.53 -0.75
N ASN A 100 -7.09 -13.44 -0.72
CA ASN A 100 -7.95 -13.81 -1.84
C ASN A 100 -7.53 -13.07 -3.14
N PRO A 101 -7.10 -13.80 -4.19
CA PRO A 101 -6.65 -13.19 -5.45
C PRO A 101 -7.79 -12.64 -6.31
N ASP A 102 -9.04 -13.04 -6.05
CA ASP A 102 -10.21 -12.77 -6.90
C ASP A 102 -10.72 -11.33 -6.81
N TRP A 103 -10.12 -10.49 -5.95
CA TRP A 103 -10.51 -9.08 -5.81
C TRP A 103 -10.56 -8.36 -7.15
N ARG A 104 -9.62 -8.67 -8.07
CA ARG A 104 -9.54 -8.03 -9.38
C ARG A 104 -10.70 -8.46 -10.29
N ALA A 105 -11.04 -9.75 -10.29
CA ALA A 105 -12.19 -10.26 -11.03
C ALA A 105 -13.50 -9.71 -10.47
N ALA A 106 -13.66 -9.71 -9.14
CA ALA A 106 -14.81 -9.12 -8.46
C ALA A 106 -14.99 -7.64 -8.83
N MET A 107 -13.92 -6.85 -8.88
CA MET A 107 -13.98 -5.45 -9.35
C MET A 107 -14.46 -5.32 -10.80
N LEU A 108 -13.97 -6.17 -11.70
CA LEU A 108 -14.36 -6.15 -13.12
C LEU A 108 -15.84 -6.52 -13.30
N ASP A 109 -16.33 -7.46 -12.50
CA ASP A 109 -17.72 -7.91 -12.48
C ASP A 109 -18.66 -6.95 -11.72
N GLY A 110 -18.14 -5.88 -11.12
CA GLY A 110 -18.92 -4.98 -10.26
C GLY A 110 -19.40 -5.62 -8.94
N ARG A 111 -18.82 -6.76 -8.56
CA ARG A 111 -19.13 -7.45 -7.31
C ARG A 111 -18.42 -6.80 -6.11
N PRO A 112 -18.98 -6.92 -4.89
CA PRO A 112 -18.32 -6.43 -3.69
C PRO A 112 -16.93 -7.04 -3.48
N VAL A 113 -15.98 -6.20 -3.08
CA VAL A 113 -14.61 -6.61 -2.73
C VAL A 113 -14.44 -6.42 -1.21
N PRO A 114 -14.41 -7.51 -0.41
CA PRO A 114 -14.39 -7.40 1.05
C PRO A 114 -13.25 -6.54 1.60
N THR A 115 -12.06 -6.61 0.99
CA THR A 115 -10.89 -5.82 1.38
C THR A 115 -11.06 -4.31 1.14
N GLN A 116 -11.90 -3.91 0.19
CA GLN A 116 -12.26 -2.50 -0.02
C GLN A 116 -13.29 -2.02 1.02
N THR A 117 -14.28 -2.84 1.34
CA THR A 117 -15.22 -2.55 2.44
C THR A 117 -14.48 -2.38 3.76
N PHE A 118 -13.51 -3.27 4.01
CA PHE A 118 -12.61 -3.19 5.17
C PHE A 118 -11.76 -1.92 5.16
N ALA A 119 -11.12 -1.58 4.03
CA ALA A 119 -10.35 -0.34 3.90
C ALA A 119 -11.21 0.90 4.21
N ASN A 120 -12.43 0.98 3.68
CA ASN A 120 -13.34 2.10 3.96
C ASN A 120 -13.71 2.20 5.44
N ALA A 121 -13.91 1.08 6.12
CA ALA A 121 -14.16 1.06 7.56
C ALA A 121 -12.94 1.58 8.34
N LEU A 122 -11.73 1.14 8.00
CA LEU A 122 -10.50 1.63 8.62
C LEU A 122 -10.28 3.14 8.40
N ILE A 123 -10.52 3.64 7.18
CA ILE A 123 -10.43 5.07 6.87
C ILE A 123 -11.41 5.87 7.75
N ARG A 124 -12.67 5.42 7.85
CA ARG A 124 -13.69 6.07 8.68
C ARG A 124 -13.30 6.10 10.16
N ASP A 125 -12.64 5.05 10.62
CA ASP A 125 -12.20 4.92 12.01
C ASP A 125 -10.87 5.66 12.28
N GLY A 126 -10.33 6.38 11.29
CA GLY A 126 -9.20 7.31 11.45
C GLY A 126 -7.82 6.69 11.19
N PHE A 127 -7.73 5.47 10.66
CA PHE A 127 -6.45 4.89 10.29
C PHE A 127 -5.87 5.57 9.05
N ALA A 128 -4.57 5.88 9.11
CA ALA A 128 -3.84 6.43 7.98
C ALA A 128 -3.53 5.37 6.90
N GLY A 129 -3.48 4.10 7.31
CA GLY A 129 -3.16 2.98 6.45
C GLY A 129 -3.24 1.65 7.16
N LEU A 130 -2.84 0.59 6.44
CA LEU A 130 -2.70 -0.75 6.99
C LEU A 130 -1.34 -1.36 6.63
N LEU A 131 -0.82 -2.19 7.54
CA LEU A 131 0.33 -3.04 7.34
C LEU A 131 -0.17 -4.45 7.01
N VAL A 132 0.23 -4.98 5.86
CA VAL A 132 -0.20 -6.29 5.38
C VAL A 132 0.97 -7.05 4.77
N ARG A 133 0.93 -8.38 4.81
CA ARG A 133 1.89 -9.18 4.05
C ARG A 133 1.76 -8.94 2.55
N SER A 134 2.86 -9.09 1.84
CA SER A 134 2.86 -9.20 0.39
C SER A 134 2.25 -10.53 -0.03
N PHE A 135 1.51 -10.50 -1.14
CA PHE A 135 0.92 -11.68 -1.78
C PHE A 135 1.55 -11.97 -3.14
N ALA A 136 2.64 -11.26 -3.49
CA ALA A 136 3.41 -11.52 -4.69
C ALA A 136 4.09 -12.90 -4.64
N LYS A 137 4.38 -13.47 -5.81
CA LYS A 137 5.06 -14.77 -5.88
C LYS A 137 6.47 -14.68 -5.26
N GLY A 138 6.80 -15.64 -4.40
CA GLY A 138 8.13 -15.75 -3.77
C GLY A 138 8.33 -14.86 -2.54
N THR A 139 7.25 -14.34 -1.95
CA THR A 139 7.30 -13.64 -0.67
C THR A 139 6.87 -14.53 0.50
N THR A 140 7.36 -14.22 1.70
CA THR A 140 7.03 -14.87 2.96
C THR A 140 6.16 -13.96 3.83
N SER A 141 5.86 -14.38 5.06
CA SER A 141 5.22 -13.54 6.08
C SER A 141 6.01 -12.29 6.47
N ASP A 142 7.32 -12.28 6.18
CA ASP A 142 8.22 -11.18 6.58
C ASP A 142 8.27 -10.06 5.53
N ASN A 143 7.78 -10.33 4.32
CA ASN A 143 7.65 -9.33 3.28
C ASN A 143 6.36 -8.53 3.51
N LEU A 144 6.52 -7.30 3.99
CA LEU A 144 5.39 -6.46 4.39
C LEU A 144 5.23 -5.27 3.45
N ASN A 145 3.97 -4.97 3.18
CA ASN A 145 3.51 -3.78 2.49
C ASN A 145 2.84 -2.84 3.48
N LEU A 146 2.99 -1.54 3.24
CA LEU A 146 2.23 -0.49 3.91
C LEU A 146 1.36 0.20 2.86
N VAL A 147 0.04 0.05 3.02
CA VAL A 147 -0.97 0.67 2.16
C VAL A 147 -1.49 1.91 2.85
N LEU A 148 -1.36 3.07 2.22
CA LEU A 148 -1.63 4.37 2.83
C LEU A 148 -2.79 5.08 2.12
N TRP A 149 -3.75 5.56 2.90
CA TRP A 149 -4.84 6.45 2.46
C TRP A 149 -4.60 7.90 2.90
N HIS A 150 -3.77 8.09 3.94
CA HIS A 150 -3.32 9.38 4.45
C HIS A 150 -1.81 9.34 4.70
N TRP A 151 -1.06 10.31 4.18
CA TRP A 151 0.43 10.27 4.22
C TRP A 151 1.14 11.62 4.26
N ILE A 152 0.48 12.77 4.09
CA ILE A 152 1.07 14.13 4.19
C ILE A 152 0.09 15.08 4.91
N ASN A 153 -0.73 14.57 5.81
CA ASN A 153 -1.78 15.31 6.50
C ASN A 153 -1.81 14.94 7.98
N GLY A 154 -2.18 15.92 8.82
CA GLY A 154 -2.15 15.75 10.28
C GLY A 154 -0.74 15.38 10.75
N ASP A 155 -0.65 14.29 11.52
CA ASP A 155 0.60 13.78 12.09
C ASP A 155 1.34 12.77 11.19
N CYS A 156 0.84 12.54 9.96
CA CYS A 156 1.47 11.67 8.98
C CYS A 156 2.39 12.45 8.04
N THR A 157 3.64 11.98 7.92
CA THR A 157 4.60 12.49 6.95
C THR A 157 5.22 11.37 6.15
N LEU A 158 5.18 11.50 4.83
CA LEU A 158 5.88 10.66 3.88
C LEU A 158 6.72 11.55 2.97
N GLN A 159 8.04 11.44 3.09
CA GLN A 159 8.98 12.27 2.38
C GLN A 159 9.74 11.43 1.36
N VAL A 160 9.88 11.92 0.14
CA VAL A 160 10.71 11.28 -0.88
C VAL A 160 12.17 11.50 -0.53
N ILE A 161 12.98 10.44 -0.61
CA ILE A 161 14.43 10.54 -0.50
C ILE A 161 14.98 10.78 -1.91
N ASP A 162 15.25 12.04 -2.25
CA ASP A 162 15.79 12.48 -3.54
C ASP A 162 16.66 13.74 -3.38
N ASP A 163 17.78 13.59 -2.68
CA ASP A 163 18.67 14.70 -2.26
C ASP A 163 19.21 15.54 -3.44
N GLU A 164 19.29 14.93 -4.62
CA GLU A 164 19.80 15.55 -5.84
C GLU A 164 18.70 16.00 -6.82
N ASN A 165 17.42 15.87 -6.43
CA ASN A 165 16.26 16.15 -7.30
C ASN A 165 16.34 15.43 -8.66
N ARG A 166 16.69 14.13 -8.64
CA ARG A 166 16.80 13.28 -9.83
C ARG A 166 15.44 13.06 -10.46
N LEU A 167 14.38 12.90 -9.68
CA LEU A 167 13.03 12.67 -10.18
C LEU A 167 12.48 13.90 -10.92
N GLY A 168 12.77 15.11 -10.44
CA GLY A 168 12.33 16.35 -11.08
C GLY A 168 12.97 16.62 -12.45
N ARG A 169 14.05 15.91 -12.79
CA ARG A 169 14.82 16.08 -14.04
C ARG A 169 14.52 15.04 -15.11
N MET A 170 13.82 13.95 -14.76
CA MET A 170 13.48 12.84 -15.67
C MET A 170 12.56 13.26 -16.78
#